data_AF-A0A6N6LMK7-F1
#
_entry.id   AF-A0A6N6LMK7-F1
#
_cell.length_a   1.000
_cell.length_b   1.000
_cell.length_c   1.000
_cell.angle_alpha   90.00
_cell.angle_beta   90.00
_cell.angle_gamma   90.00
#
_symmetry.space_group_name_H-M   'P 1'
#
loop_
_entity.id
_entity.type
_entity.pdbx_description
1 polymer ?
#
loop_
_entity_poly.entity_id
_entity_poly.type
_entity_poly.pdbx_seq_one_letter_code
_entity_poly.pdbx_strand_id
1 'polypeptide(L)'
;MKKILLIFILLFLSCSDTKKAQVNAQGVKEEPVAIEQTDETTQISDSNLPLPVEDSNNINNDISPNESIVSSFYMQKCASCHGKRAELKYENARILNSLDEELLTQRLSTLQNDKDHNLNSKQISPIVNFIKKKNNE
;
A
#
# COMPACT_ATOMS: atom_id res chain seq x y z
N MET A 1 5.92 17.04 -46.24
CA MET A 1 4.46 16.86 -46.39
C MET A 1 4.14 15.38 -46.36
N LYS A 2 2.93 15.02 -45.89
CA LYS A 2 2.35 13.67 -45.66
C LYS A 2 2.52 13.09 -44.26
N LYS A 3 1.74 13.71 -43.37
CA LYS A 3 1.00 13.14 -42.25
C LYS A 3 0.56 11.70 -42.53
N ILE A 4 0.97 10.75 -41.68
CA ILE A 4 0.27 9.46 -41.48
C ILE A 4 0.20 9.26 -39.97
N LEU A 5 -0.61 10.09 -39.33
CA LEU A 5 -1.10 9.90 -37.98
C LEU A 5 -2.59 9.56 -38.15
N LEU A 6 -2.96 8.29 -37.99
CA LEU A 6 -4.30 7.77 -37.69
C LEU A 6 -4.40 6.30 -38.13
N ILE A 7 -4.14 5.36 -37.21
CA ILE A 7 -4.64 3.97 -37.32
C ILE A 7 -4.86 3.27 -35.95
N PHE A 8 -4.63 3.94 -34.80
CA PHE A 8 -4.83 3.32 -33.48
C PHE A 8 -6.27 3.36 -32.92
N ILE A 9 -7.30 3.71 -33.71
CA ILE A 9 -8.70 3.81 -33.25
C ILE A 9 -9.59 2.73 -33.89
N LEU A 10 -9.15 1.47 -33.87
CA LEU A 10 -9.99 0.33 -34.27
C LEU A 10 -9.96 -0.86 -33.30
N LEU A 11 -9.43 -0.68 -32.08
CA LEU A 11 -9.30 -1.78 -31.09
C LEU A 11 -10.42 -1.86 -30.04
N PHE A 12 -11.57 -1.21 -30.25
CA PHE A 12 -12.72 -1.30 -29.32
C PHE A 12 -13.96 -2.04 -29.88
N LEU A 13 -13.83 -2.84 -30.93
CA LEU A 13 -14.91 -3.76 -31.37
C LEU A 13 -14.52 -5.21 -31.14
N SER A 14 -14.64 -5.67 -29.89
CA SER A 14 -14.82 -7.09 -29.54
C SER A 14 -15.57 -7.22 -28.22
N CYS A 15 -16.81 -6.71 -28.22
CA CYS A 15 -17.85 -7.21 -27.33
C CYS A 15 -18.42 -8.45 -28.03
N SER A 16 -17.93 -9.63 -27.67
CA SER A 16 -18.52 -10.90 -28.12
C SER A 16 -19.52 -11.37 -27.08
N ASP A 17 -20.78 -11.27 -27.48
CA ASP A 17 -21.98 -11.76 -26.82
C ASP A 17 -22.08 -13.30 -26.88
N THR A 18 -23.08 -13.83 -26.18
CA THR A 18 -23.54 -15.25 -26.03
C THR A 18 -23.11 -15.89 -24.69
N LYS A 19 -24.02 -16.38 -23.84
CA LYS A 19 -25.17 -17.24 -24.14
C LYS A 19 -26.32 -17.01 -23.15
N LYS A 20 -27.54 -17.02 -23.70
CA LYS A 20 -28.82 -17.10 -22.99
C LYS A 20 -28.89 -18.40 -22.18
N ALA A 21 -29.24 -18.31 -20.91
CA ALA A 21 -29.91 -19.38 -20.18
C ALA A 21 -31.21 -18.80 -19.63
N GLN A 22 -32.32 -19.14 -20.29
CA GLN A 22 -33.65 -19.07 -19.72
C GLN A 22 -33.73 -20.12 -18.60
N VAL A 23 -34.01 -19.71 -17.37
CA VAL A 23 -34.59 -20.60 -16.35
C VAL A 23 -35.74 -19.84 -15.69
N ASN A 24 -36.86 -20.55 -15.58
CA ASN A 24 -38.19 -20.07 -15.24
C ASN A 24 -38.32 -19.52 -13.82
N ALA A 25 -39.38 -18.70 -13.68
CA ALA A 25 -39.89 -18.03 -12.50
C ALA A 25 -39.98 -18.88 -11.23
N GLN A 26 -39.56 -18.30 -10.11
CA GLN A 26 -40.28 -18.45 -8.83
C GLN A 26 -39.96 -17.25 -7.93
N GLY A 27 -41.01 -16.62 -7.39
CA GLY A 27 -40.95 -15.29 -6.81
C GLY A 27 -40.13 -15.14 -5.53
N VAL A 28 -39.47 -13.99 -5.42
CA VAL A 28 -39.04 -13.40 -4.17
C VAL A 28 -39.45 -11.93 -4.23
N LYS A 29 -40.22 -11.48 -3.23
CA LYS A 29 -40.58 -10.07 -3.05
C LYS A 29 -39.31 -9.35 -2.61
N GLU A 30 -38.77 -8.49 -3.47
CA GLU A 30 -37.65 -7.61 -3.12
C GLU A 30 -38.21 -6.33 -2.48
N GLU A 31 -37.82 -6.10 -1.24
CA GLU A 31 -37.98 -4.85 -0.51
C GLU A 31 -36.96 -3.83 -1.05
N PRO A 32 -37.35 -2.57 -1.34
CA PRO A 32 -36.40 -1.60 -1.90
C PRO A 32 -35.39 -1.16 -0.83
N VAL A 33 -34.18 -1.70 -0.89
CA VAL A 33 -33.05 -1.21 -0.10
C VAL A 33 -32.62 0.15 -0.69
N ALA A 34 -32.92 1.23 0.03
CA ALA A 34 -32.44 2.56 -0.29
C ALA A 34 -30.92 2.59 -0.11
N ILE A 35 -30.19 2.77 -1.21
CA ILE A 35 -28.75 3.02 -1.16
C ILE A 35 -28.58 4.49 -0.81
N GLU A 36 -28.30 4.79 0.45
CA GLU A 36 -27.89 6.12 0.89
C GLU A 36 -26.56 6.47 0.20
N GLN A 37 -26.61 7.39 -0.75
CA GLN A 37 -25.43 8.00 -1.33
C GLN A 37 -24.89 9.04 -0.35
N THR A 38 -23.93 8.64 0.48
CA THR A 38 -23.14 9.61 1.25
C THR A 38 -21.95 10.04 0.38
N ASP A 39 -22.12 11.15 -0.34
CA ASP A 39 -21.02 11.94 -0.91
C ASP A 39 -20.24 12.58 0.26
N GLU A 40 -19.31 11.83 0.86
CA GLU A 40 -18.35 12.43 1.78
C GLU A 40 -16.99 12.53 1.07
N THR A 41 -16.69 13.72 0.58
CA THR A 41 -15.35 14.08 0.11
C THR A 41 -14.44 14.26 1.33
N THR A 42 -14.12 13.17 2.01
CA THR A 42 -13.19 13.21 3.14
C THR A 42 -11.77 13.24 2.59
N GLN A 43 -11.14 14.41 2.66
CA GLN A 43 -9.70 14.53 2.40
C GLN A 43 -8.96 13.78 3.50
N ILE A 44 -8.55 12.55 3.21
CA ILE A 44 -7.73 11.73 4.11
C ILE A 44 -6.33 12.33 4.10
N SER A 45 -6.03 13.22 5.06
CA SER A 45 -4.66 13.66 5.31
C SER A 45 -3.93 12.59 6.11
N ASP A 46 -3.07 11.83 5.44
CA ASP A 46 -2.22 10.75 5.99
C ASP A 46 -1.26 11.21 7.12
N SER A 47 -1.21 12.51 7.43
CA SER A 47 -0.37 13.06 8.50
C SER A 47 -0.96 12.86 9.90
N ASN A 48 -2.22 12.44 10.04
CA ASN A 48 -2.89 12.30 11.34
C ASN A 48 -3.22 10.85 11.73
N LEU A 49 -2.60 9.85 11.08
CA LEU A 49 -2.79 8.47 11.54
C LEU A 49 -2.20 8.35 12.95
N PRO A 50 -3.02 8.08 13.99
CA PRO A 50 -2.50 7.96 15.34
C PRO A 50 -1.53 6.78 15.35
N LEU A 51 -0.28 7.05 15.73
CA LEU A 51 0.61 5.99 16.17
C LEU A 51 -0.09 5.24 17.31
N PRO A 52 0.06 3.91 17.42
CA PRO A 52 -0.44 3.19 18.58
C PRO A 52 0.15 3.85 19.84
N VAL A 53 -0.73 4.47 20.63
CA VAL A 53 -0.42 4.97 21.96
C VAL A 53 -0.30 3.76 22.86
N GLU A 54 0.83 3.64 23.55
CA GLU A 54 1.03 2.62 24.57
C GLU A 54 -0.05 2.79 25.64
N ASP A 55 -0.96 1.82 25.78
CA ASP A 55 -1.85 1.77 26.94
C ASP A 55 -0.97 1.69 28.18
N SER A 56 -1.03 2.74 29.00
CA SER A 56 -0.23 2.97 30.21
C SER A 56 -0.51 1.99 31.35
N ASN A 57 -0.49 0.68 31.10
CA ASN A 57 -0.64 -0.35 32.12
C ASN A 57 0.34 -1.51 31.87
N ASN A 58 1.39 -1.53 32.69
CA ASN A 58 2.39 -2.60 32.87
C ASN A 58 3.66 -2.52 32.01
N ILE A 59 4.53 -1.57 32.39
CA ILE A 59 5.89 -1.39 31.89
C ILE A 59 6.76 -2.52 32.48
N ASN A 60 6.93 -3.60 31.71
CA ASN A 60 8.09 -4.50 31.76
C ASN A 60 8.10 -5.52 30.60
N ASN A 61 7.44 -5.21 29.48
CA ASN A 61 7.63 -5.96 28.24
C ASN A 61 8.21 -5.02 27.21
N ASP A 62 9.36 -5.39 26.64
CA ASP A 62 9.77 -4.97 25.31
C ASP A 62 8.65 -5.36 24.34
N ILE A 63 7.65 -4.48 24.17
CA ILE A 63 6.58 -4.70 23.21
C ILE A 63 7.21 -4.45 21.85
N SER A 64 7.78 -5.52 21.28
CA SER A 64 8.10 -5.58 19.87
C SER A 64 6.87 -5.10 19.09
N PRO A 65 7.00 -4.07 18.24
CA PRO A 65 5.86 -3.49 17.57
C PRO A 65 5.14 -4.57 16.77
N ASN A 66 3.81 -4.62 16.91
CA ASN A 66 2.96 -5.60 16.25
C ASN A 66 3.28 -5.62 14.74
N GLU A 67 3.65 -6.80 14.22
CA GLU A 67 4.07 -7.00 12.83
C GLU A 67 3.06 -6.47 11.81
N SER A 68 1.76 -6.54 12.12
CA SER A 68 0.69 -5.99 11.28
C SER A 68 0.77 -4.46 11.16
N ILE A 69 1.10 -3.78 12.27
CA ILE A 69 1.24 -2.32 12.30
C ILE A 69 2.47 -1.89 11.49
N VAL A 70 3.60 -2.56 11.71
CA VAL A 70 4.84 -2.29 10.96
C VAL A 70 4.65 -2.55 9.47
N SER A 71 4.00 -3.65 9.11
CA SER A 71 3.67 -3.98 7.72
C SER A 71 2.78 -2.91 7.10
N SER A 72 1.72 -2.48 7.79
CA SER A 72 0.80 -1.45 7.28
C SER A 72 1.50 -0.11 7.10
N PHE A 73 2.34 0.28 8.06
CA PHE A 73 3.14 1.51 7.97
C PHE A 73 4.12 1.46 6.81
N TYR A 74 4.82 0.34 6.62
CA TYR A 74 5.68 0.13 5.45
C TYR A 74 4.89 0.21 4.13
N MET A 75 3.71 -0.41 4.07
CA MET A 75 2.86 -0.34 2.87
C MET A 75 2.47 1.10 2.51
N GLN A 76 2.20 1.94 3.51
CA GLN A 76 1.83 3.34 3.30
C GLN A 76 3.01 4.21 2.88
N LYS A 77 4.18 4.04 3.51
CA LYS A 77 5.31 4.96 3.33
C LYS A 77 6.32 4.53 2.26
N CYS A 78 6.45 3.23 2.01
CA CYS A 78 7.59 2.72 1.24
C CYS A 78 7.17 1.90 0.01
N ALA A 79 6.06 1.16 0.09
CA ALA A 79 5.76 0.11 -0.89
C ALA A 79 5.41 0.64 -2.29
N SER A 80 4.93 1.88 -2.42
CA SER A 80 4.64 2.51 -3.71
C SER A 80 5.89 2.63 -4.60
N CYS A 81 7.05 2.92 -4.00
CA CYS A 81 8.31 3.08 -4.72
C CYS A 81 9.19 1.81 -4.69
N HIS A 82 9.09 1.03 -3.61
CA HIS A 82 10.01 -0.08 -3.36
C HIS A 82 9.39 -1.48 -3.43
N GLY A 83 8.07 -1.58 -3.66
CA GLY A 83 7.36 -2.86 -3.68
C GLY A 83 7.00 -3.35 -2.28
N LYS A 84 6.21 -4.42 -2.19
CA LYS A 84 5.64 -4.90 -0.91
C LYS A 84 6.69 -5.54 0.00
N ARG A 85 7.85 -5.91 -0.55
CA ARG A 85 8.97 -6.60 0.12
C ARG A 85 10.28 -5.86 -0.10
N ALA A 86 10.22 -4.57 -0.46
CA ALA A 86 11.40 -3.76 -0.78
C ALA A 86 12.25 -4.35 -1.92
N GLU A 87 11.60 -5.07 -2.84
CA GLU A 87 12.17 -5.84 -3.94
C GLU A 87 12.33 -5.05 -5.24
N LEU A 88 11.67 -3.89 -5.35
CA LEU A 88 11.76 -3.06 -6.54
C LEU A 88 12.98 -2.15 -6.48
N LYS A 89 13.62 -2.03 -7.64
CA LYS A 89 14.65 -1.03 -7.88
C LYS A 89 13.98 0.31 -8.19
N TYR A 90 14.13 1.28 -7.29
CA TYR A 90 13.70 2.65 -7.54
C TYR A 90 14.84 3.43 -8.21
N GLU A 91 14.61 3.91 -9.43
CA GLU A 91 15.59 4.63 -10.25
C GLU A 91 16.96 3.91 -10.34
N ASN A 92 18.05 4.62 -10.04
CA ASN A 92 19.42 4.12 -10.02
C ASN A 92 19.86 3.60 -8.64
N ALA A 93 18.94 3.50 -7.68
CA ALA A 93 19.24 2.99 -6.34
C ALA A 93 19.42 1.46 -6.32
N ARG A 94 19.99 0.95 -5.24
CA ARG A 94 20.01 -0.48 -4.93
C ARG A 94 18.65 -0.91 -4.37
N ILE A 95 18.28 -2.17 -4.58
CA ILE A 95 17.08 -2.78 -4.02
C ILE A 95 17.23 -2.82 -2.48
N LEU A 96 16.27 -2.30 -1.74
CA LEU A 96 16.41 -2.11 -0.28
C LEU A 96 16.58 -3.43 0.47
N ASN A 97 15.86 -4.48 0.06
CA ASN A 97 15.93 -5.78 0.73
C ASN A 97 17.29 -6.49 0.58
N SER A 98 18.05 -6.12 -0.45
CA SER A 98 19.38 -6.66 -0.76
C SER A 98 20.51 -5.98 0.03
N LEU A 99 20.22 -4.87 0.70
CA LEU A 99 21.19 -4.17 1.53
C LEU A 99 21.45 -4.95 2.82
N ASP A 100 22.67 -4.84 3.34
CA ASP A 100 22.97 -5.22 4.71
C ASP A 100 22.21 -4.33 5.70
N GLU A 101 22.00 -4.85 6.91
CA GLU A 101 21.15 -4.21 7.92
C GLU A 101 21.70 -2.86 8.38
N GLU A 102 23.03 -2.74 8.52
CA GLU A 102 23.71 -1.51 8.93
C GLU A 102 23.51 -0.41 7.87
N LEU A 103 23.78 -0.71 6.61
CA LEU A 103 23.60 0.23 5.51
C LEU A 103 22.13 0.62 5.30
N LEU A 104 21.20 -0.32 5.46
CA LEU A 104 19.77 -0.02 5.38
C LEU A 104 19.34 0.92 6.53
N THR A 105 19.79 0.64 7.75
CA THR A 105 19.53 1.49 8.93
C THR A 105 20.10 2.89 8.74
N GLN A 106 21.34 2.99 8.26
CA GLN A 106 21.98 4.26 7.98
C GLN A 106 21.18 5.08 6.95
N ARG A 107 20.74 4.46 5.85
CA ARG A 107 19.94 5.11 4.81
C ARG A 107 18.59 5.58 5.32
N LEU A 108 17.88 4.78 6.10
CA LEU A 108 16.59 5.21 6.65
C LEU A 108 16.78 6.31 7.70
N SER A 109 17.91 6.33 8.41
CA SER A 109 18.24 7.40 9.37
C SER A 109 18.45 8.76 8.73
N THR A 110 18.87 8.82 7.45
CA THR A 110 18.97 10.11 6.74
C THR A 110 17.59 10.75 6.49
N LEU A 111 16.50 9.99 6.66
CA LEU A 111 15.14 10.46 6.44
C LEU A 111 14.49 11.12 7.67
N GLN A 112 15.14 11.12 8.84
CA GLN A 112 14.57 11.66 10.10
C GLN A 112 14.16 13.13 10.05
N ASN A 113 14.57 13.86 9.02
CA ASN A 113 14.23 15.26 8.79
C ASN A 113 13.82 15.53 7.34
N ASP A 114 13.55 14.48 6.56
CA ASP A 114 13.07 14.63 5.18
C ASP A 114 11.61 15.10 5.20
N LYS A 115 11.25 16.06 4.35
CA LYS A 115 9.89 16.63 4.35
C LYS A 115 8.85 15.68 3.76
N ASP A 116 9.25 14.88 2.79
CA ASP A 116 8.35 14.07 1.98
C ASP A 116 8.38 12.59 2.43
N HIS A 117 9.50 12.15 3.03
CA HIS A 117 9.76 10.76 3.39
C HIS A 117 10.13 10.57 4.86
N ASN A 118 9.66 11.46 5.74
CA ASN A 118 10.06 11.46 7.16
C ASN A 118 9.84 10.10 7.84
N LEU A 119 10.88 9.59 8.50
CA LEU A 119 10.83 8.46 9.43
C LEU A 119 11.50 8.84 10.74
N ASN A 120 10.80 8.76 11.87
CA ASN A 120 11.42 9.02 13.16
C ASN A 120 12.32 7.87 13.64
N SER A 121 13.19 8.13 14.62
CA SER A 121 14.16 7.14 15.13
C SER A 121 13.52 5.85 15.67
N LYS A 122 12.33 5.93 16.26
CA LYS A 122 11.59 4.76 16.77
C LYS A 122 11.00 3.90 15.65
N GLN A 123 10.78 4.45 14.46
CA GLN A 123 10.19 3.74 13.31
C GLN A 123 11.22 2.97 12.48
N ILE A 124 12.49 3.40 12.51
CA ILE A 124 13.52 2.85 11.62
C ILE A 124 13.79 1.37 11.89
N SER A 125 14.15 1.00 13.12
CA SER A 125 14.49 -0.39 13.45
C SER A 125 13.34 -1.37 13.14
N PRO A 126 12.06 -1.06 13.47
CA PRO A 126 10.94 -1.90 13.06
C PRO A 126 10.83 -2.09 11.54
N ILE A 127 11.00 -1.02 10.74
CA ILE A 127 10.97 -1.12 9.27
C ILE A 127 12.12 -1.97 8.76
N VAL A 128 13.34 -1.77 9.27
CA VAL A 128 14.52 -2.57 8.92
C VAL A 128 14.25 -4.05 9.18
N ASN A 129 13.78 -4.38 10.38
CA ASN A 129 13.44 -5.75 10.77
C ASN A 129 12.37 -6.35 9.85
N PHE A 130 11.32 -5.58 9.53
CA PHE A 130 10.28 -6.03 8.60
C PHE A 130 10.84 -6.36 7.21
N ILE A 131 11.66 -5.47 6.65
CA ILE A 131 12.29 -5.66 5.33
C ILE A 131 13.20 -6.89 5.35
N LYS A 132 14.00 -7.09 6.41
CA LYS A 132 14.96 -8.20 6.49
C LYS A 132 14.31 -9.55 6.80
N LYS A 133 13.33 -9.59 7.71
CA LYS A 133 12.63 -10.82 8.12
C LYS A 133 11.99 -11.53 6.91
N LYS A 134 11.32 -10.76 6.05
CA LYS A 134 10.64 -11.28 4.85
C LYS A 134 11.57 -11.83 3.76
N ASN A 135 12.90 -11.67 3.83
CA ASN A 135 13.81 -12.29 2.85
C ASN A 135 14.38 -13.63 3.32
N ASN A 136 14.18 -13.97 4.60
CA ASN A 136 14.64 -15.23 5.18
C ASN A 136 13.52 -16.30 5.22
N GLU A 137 12.33 -15.96 4.68
CA GLU A 137 11.15 -16.80 4.47
C GLU A 137 10.94 -17.06 2.97
#